data_AF-K1Z9I1-F1
#
_entry.id   AF-K1Z9I1-F1
#
_cell.length_a   1.000
_cell.length_b   1.000
_cell.length_c   1.000
_cell.angle_alpha   90.00
_cell.angle_beta   90.00
_cell.angle_gamma   90.00
#
_symmetry.space_group_name_H-M   'P 1'
#
loop_
_entity.id
_entity.type
_entity.pdbx_description
1 polymer ?
#
loop_
_entity_poly.entity_id
_entity_poly.type
_entity_poly.pdbx_seq_one_letter_code
_entity_poly.pdbx_strand_id
1 'polypeptide(L)'
;LELTKDGELIKASIPDSLPPAEVTDQTIEELILLKQTGPAVLGHHPQTSQPIFVLDGRYGPYVQLGDASEEKTKIKRVSLPKNLKPDQVTLAIAVGLLALPRTVGLHPDSGARIFANIGRFGPFICLDRGKDGKDYRSLKISEGDDPTTVTLSRALELFAQEKKTRGRSKAEPLKTIGSHPDDNEPVNLYHGPYGHYVKHKKTNASVPKDVDINNIALAQALEWLEGRVGTKTRKRLKAKPFDKLRARS
;
A
#
# COMPACT_ATOMS: atom_id res chain seq x y z
N LEU A 1 -6.45 23.81 19.41
CA LEU A 1 -6.50 24.20 20.83
C LEU A 1 -5.61 25.41 21.02
N GLU A 2 -6.06 26.39 21.79
CA GLU A 2 -5.29 27.60 22.09
C GLU A 2 -5.26 27.73 23.63
N LEU A 3 -4.07 27.91 24.20
CA LEU A 3 -3.90 28.23 25.62
C LEU A 3 -3.05 29.49 25.71
N THR A 4 -3.51 30.44 26.53
CA THR A 4 -2.77 31.66 26.82
C THR A 4 -1.98 31.44 28.11
N LYS A 5 -0.66 31.34 28.00
CA LYS A 5 0.24 31.24 29.16
C LYS A 5 1.23 32.40 29.07
N ASP A 6 1.35 33.18 30.15
CA ASP A 6 2.23 34.35 30.24
C ASP A 6 2.05 35.40 29.12
N GLY A 7 0.84 35.52 28.57
CA GLY A 7 0.50 36.47 27.50
C GLY A 7 0.82 36.00 26.08
N GLU A 8 1.42 34.81 25.92
CA GLU A 8 1.67 34.20 24.60
C GLU A 8 0.59 33.17 24.26
N LEU A 9 0.07 33.26 23.04
CA LEU A 9 -0.96 32.37 22.52
C LEU A 9 -0.31 31.13 21.89
N ILE A 10 -0.39 29.99 22.56
CA ILE A 10 0.19 28.74 22.07
C ILE A 10 -0.91 27.88 21.44
N LYS A 11 -0.73 27.53 20.16
CA LYS A 11 -1.69 26.71 19.41
C LYS A 11 -1.24 25.25 19.34
N ALA A 12 -2.11 24.28 19.57
CA ALA A 12 -1.86 22.85 19.34
C ALA A 12 -2.96 22.20 18.46
N SER A 13 -2.59 21.14 17.73
CA SER A 13 -3.53 20.36 16.92
C SER A 13 -4.21 19.31 17.79
N ILE A 14 -5.51 19.09 17.58
CA ILE A 14 -6.24 17.96 18.18
C ILE A 14 -5.93 16.72 17.32
N PRO A 15 -5.54 15.58 17.92
CA PRO A 15 -5.36 14.34 17.16
C PRO A 15 -6.72 13.75 16.73
N ASP A 16 -6.78 13.13 15.56
CA ASP A 16 -8.01 12.53 15.00
C ASP A 16 -8.59 11.40 15.87
N SER A 17 -7.80 10.86 16.80
CA SER A 17 -8.21 9.82 17.73
C SER A 17 -8.95 10.34 18.97
N LEU A 18 -8.90 11.64 19.25
CA LEU A 18 -9.49 12.22 20.46
C LEU A 18 -10.90 12.76 20.16
N PRO A 19 -11.96 12.20 20.78
CA PRO A 19 -13.32 12.71 20.60
C PRO A 19 -13.47 14.14 21.13
N PRO A 20 -14.28 15.01 20.48
CA PRO A 20 -14.46 16.39 20.95
C PRO A 20 -15.00 16.51 22.38
N ALA A 21 -15.73 15.51 22.86
CA ALA A 21 -16.30 15.48 24.20
C ALA A 21 -15.29 15.17 25.32
N GLU A 22 -14.13 14.59 24.97
CA GLU A 22 -13.08 14.22 25.94
C GLU A 22 -12.00 15.30 26.05
N VAL A 23 -12.13 16.41 25.32
CA VAL A 23 -11.21 17.54 25.38
C VAL A 23 -11.46 18.31 26.69
N THR A 24 -10.57 18.11 27.66
CA THR A 24 -10.56 18.82 28.95
C THR A 24 -9.33 19.74 29.04
N ASP A 25 -9.36 20.72 29.95
CA ASP A 25 -8.24 21.66 30.12
C ASP A 25 -6.90 20.96 30.40
N GLN A 26 -6.93 19.85 31.15
CA GLN A 26 -5.75 19.00 31.40
C GLN A 26 -5.17 18.42 30.10
N THR A 27 -6.03 17.87 29.24
CA THR A 27 -5.60 17.34 27.93
C THR A 27 -5.10 18.45 27.00
N ILE A 28 -5.64 19.68 27.11
CA ILE A 28 -5.18 20.84 26.34
C ILE A 28 -3.76 21.23 26.77
N GLU A 29 -3.52 21.33 28.08
CA GLU A 29 -2.20 21.60 28.63
C GLU A 29 -1.18 20.52 28.22
N GLU A 30 -1.56 19.25 28.30
CA GLU A 30 -0.71 18.12 27.91
C GLU A 30 -0.35 18.17 26.42
N LEU A 31 -1.32 18.41 25.53
CA LEU A 31 -1.10 18.54 24.09
C LEU A 31 -0.23 19.75 23.73
N ILE A 32 -0.33 20.83 24.50
CA ILE A 32 0.48 22.04 24.31
C ILE A 32 1.90 21.82 24.80
N LEU A 33 2.07 21.16 25.95
CA LEU A 33 3.38 20.78 26.47
C LEU A 33 4.10 19.85 25.49
N LEU A 34 3.42 18.80 24.99
CA LEU A 34 3.93 17.89 23.95
C LEU A 34 4.40 18.63 22.70
N LYS A 35 3.69 19.69 22.29
CA LYS A 35 4.09 20.51 21.15
C LYS A 35 5.32 21.37 21.46
N GLN A 36 5.45 21.89 22.68
CA GLN A 36 6.57 22.72 23.12
C GLN A 36 7.86 21.92 23.36
N THR A 37 7.77 20.73 23.95
CA THR A 37 8.92 19.86 24.23
C THR A 37 9.51 19.24 22.97
N GLY A 38 8.75 19.27 21.86
CA GLY A 38 9.12 18.56 20.64
C GLY A 38 8.98 17.05 20.80
N PRO A 39 9.23 16.31 19.72
CA PRO A 39 9.14 14.85 19.75
C PRO A 39 10.20 14.23 20.65
N ALA A 40 9.80 13.24 21.44
CA ALA A 40 10.70 12.51 22.33
C ALA A 40 11.86 11.87 21.53
N VAL A 41 13.09 12.15 21.97
CA VAL A 41 14.29 11.54 21.42
C VAL A 41 14.39 10.11 21.94
N LEU A 42 14.42 9.12 21.04
CA LEU A 42 14.61 7.72 21.40
C LEU A 42 16.06 7.42 21.82
N GLY A 43 17.01 8.16 21.26
CA GLY A 43 18.44 8.07 21.56
C GLY A 43 19.28 8.65 20.42
N HIS A 44 20.59 8.39 20.44
CA HIS A 44 21.52 8.85 19.40
C HIS A 44 22.01 7.68 18.56
N HIS A 45 22.17 7.90 17.25
CA HIS A 45 22.70 6.90 16.34
C HIS A 45 24.19 6.63 16.61
N PRO A 46 24.64 5.38 16.75
CA PRO A 46 26.00 5.07 17.22
C PRO A 46 27.11 5.51 16.26
N GLN A 47 26.82 5.62 14.95
CA GLN A 47 27.82 5.99 13.94
C GLN A 47 27.80 7.48 13.56
N THR A 48 26.65 8.14 13.70
CA THR A 48 26.48 9.53 13.22
C THR A 48 26.26 10.52 14.36
N SER A 49 26.05 10.03 15.59
CA SER A 49 25.70 10.80 16.79
C SER A 49 24.43 11.65 16.66
N GLN A 50 23.69 11.51 15.55
CA GLN A 50 22.46 12.24 15.30
C GLN A 50 21.31 11.68 16.15
N PRO A 51 20.40 12.54 16.64
CA PRO A 51 19.25 12.10 17.41
C PRO A 51 18.30 11.26 16.54
N ILE A 52 17.69 10.26 17.13
CA ILE A 52 16.68 9.40 16.50
C ILE A 52 15.34 9.70 17.15
N PHE A 53 14.33 9.91 16.31
CA PHE A 53 12.96 10.20 16.74
C PHE A 53 12.01 9.12 16.23
N VAL A 54 10.98 8.82 17.01
CA VAL A 54 9.81 8.06 16.57
C VAL A 54 8.65 9.05 16.47
N LEU A 55 8.12 9.20 15.26
CA LEU A 55 7.13 10.21 14.92
C LEU A 55 5.92 9.57 14.27
N ASP A 56 4.76 10.21 14.37
CA ASP A 56 3.59 9.85 13.58
C ASP A 56 3.41 10.84 12.42
N GLY A 57 3.04 10.33 11.25
CA GLY A 57 2.86 11.14 10.06
C GLY A 57 1.79 10.59 9.14
N ARG A 58 1.58 11.25 7.99
CA ARG A 58 0.50 10.91 7.03
C ARG A 58 0.44 9.43 6.62
N TYR A 59 1.58 8.74 6.62
CA TYR A 59 1.68 7.34 6.19
C TYR A 59 1.78 6.35 7.36
N GLY A 60 1.52 6.81 8.59
CA GLY A 60 1.68 6.08 9.83
C GLY A 60 3.00 6.40 10.54
N PRO A 61 3.32 5.66 11.62
CA PRO A 61 4.50 5.92 12.42
C PRO A 61 5.79 5.64 11.65
N TYR A 62 6.81 6.44 11.90
CA TYR A 62 8.11 6.34 11.25
C TYR A 62 9.26 6.71 12.19
N VAL A 63 10.45 6.17 11.89
CA VAL A 63 11.71 6.55 12.52
C VAL A 63 12.38 7.63 11.67
N GLN A 64 12.90 8.66 12.32
CA GLN A 64 13.65 9.75 11.70
C GLN A 64 15.06 9.86 12.30
N LEU A 65 16.07 10.05 11.44
CA LEU A 65 17.44 10.34 11.84
C LEU A 65 17.77 11.82 11.68
N GLY A 66 18.05 12.52 12.78
CA GLY A 66 18.30 13.97 12.80
C GLY A 66 17.02 14.79 12.92
N ASP A 67 17.18 16.08 13.23
CA ASP A 67 16.07 17.03 13.34
C ASP A 67 15.67 17.58 11.96
N ALA A 68 14.37 17.69 11.72
CA ALA A 68 13.77 18.27 10.51
C ALA A 68 13.78 19.80 10.49
N SER A 69 14.14 20.44 11.60
CA SER A 69 14.29 21.90 11.69
C SER A 69 15.52 22.42 10.91
N GLU A 70 16.54 21.59 10.66
CA GLU A 70 17.69 21.98 9.86
C GLU A 70 17.35 21.97 8.36
N GLU A 71 17.04 23.16 7.85
CA GLU A 71 16.31 23.45 6.61
C GLU A 71 16.94 23.01 5.27
N LYS A 72 17.99 22.18 5.24
CA LYS A 72 18.67 21.80 3.98
C LYS A 72 19.08 20.33 3.84
N THR A 73 18.88 19.49 4.84
CA THR A 73 19.37 18.11 4.78
C THR A 73 18.23 17.15 4.45
N LYS A 74 18.42 16.29 3.43
CA LYS A 74 17.51 15.15 3.19
C LYS A 74 17.65 14.17 4.34
N ILE A 75 16.74 14.27 5.28
CA ILE A 75 16.70 13.43 6.46
C ILE A 75 16.27 12.02 6.10
N LYS A 76 16.98 11.04 6.64
CA LYS A 76 16.64 9.63 6.47
C LYS A 76 15.43 9.30 7.33
N ARG A 77 14.39 8.78 6.68
CA ARG A 77 13.13 8.35 7.31
C ARG A 77 12.78 6.95 6.87
N VAL A 78 12.29 6.14 7.80
CA VAL A 78 11.85 4.77 7.53
C VAL A 78 10.55 4.52 8.28
N SER A 79 9.51 4.09 7.56
CA SER A 79 8.23 3.74 8.16
C SER A 79 8.35 2.50 9.04
N LEU A 80 7.65 2.50 10.18
CA LEU A 80 7.55 1.32 11.01
C LEU A 80 6.75 0.23 10.28
N PRO A 81 7.12 -1.05 10.43
CA PRO A 81 6.27 -2.17 10.04
C PRO A 81 4.90 -2.11 10.73
N LYS A 82 3.83 -2.54 10.04
CA LYS A 82 2.45 -2.47 10.56
C LYS A 82 2.21 -3.22 11.87
N ASN A 83 3.05 -4.20 12.17
CA ASN A 83 3.00 -5.03 13.36
C ASN A 83 3.79 -4.45 14.54
N LEU A 84 4.58 -3.38 14.33
CA LEU A 84 5.41 -2.76 15.35
C LEU A 84 4.77 -1.45 15.83
N LYS A 85 4.44 -1.39 17.12
CA LYS A 85 3.92 -0.17 17.74
C LYS A 85 5.05 0.81 18.06
N PRO A 86 4.82 2.15 18.02
CA PRO A 86 5.81 3.15 18.41
C PRO A 86 6.46 2.89 19.78
N ASP A 87 5.66 2.49 20.77
CA ASP A 87 6.11 2.27 22.15
C ASP A 87 7.04 1.05 22.30
N GLN A 88 7.03 0.14 21.33
CA GLN A 88 7.87 -1.06 21.32
C GLN A 88 9.19 -0.85 20.57
N VAL A 89 9.38 0.32 19.97
CA VAL A 89 10.61 0.63 19.24
C VAL A 89 11.73 0.91 20.21
N THR A 90 12.75 0.05 20.21
CA THR A 90 14.01 0.29 20.92
C THR A 90 15.01 0.99 20.00
N LEU A 91 16.04 1.61 20.59
CA LEU A 91 17.13 2.26 19.84
C LEU A 91 17.78 1.28 18.84
N ALA A 92 17.99 0.02 19.24
CA ALA A 92 18.58 -1.01 18.38
C ALA A 92 17.71 -1.30 17.14
N ILE A 93 16.38 -1.41 17.32
CA ILE A 93 15.43 -1.62 16.22
C ILE A 93 15.44 -0.39 15.30
N ALA A 94 15.40 0.80 15.87
CA ALA A 94 15.40 2.05 15.11
C ALA A 94 16.66 2.20 14.24
N VAL A 95 17.84 1.88 14.78
CA VAL A 95 19.10 1.85 14.03
C VAL A 95 19.05 0.82 12.90
N GLY A 96 18.53 -0.38 13.16
CA GLY A 96 18.38 -1.42 12.14
C GLY A 96 17.46 -0.98 10.99
N LEU A 97 16.32 -0.34 11.31
CA LEU A 97 15.40 0.20 10.31
C LEU A 97 16.05 1.33 9.50
N LEU A 98 16.76 2.24 10.17
CA LEU A 98 17.49 3.33 9.53
C LEU A 98 18.66 2.85 8.67
N ALA A 99 19.13 1.61 8.80
CA ALA A 99 20.14 1.04 7.91
C ALA A 99 19.58 0.64 6.54
N LEU A 100 18.25 0.56 6.38
CA LEU A 100 17.62 0.19 5.10
C LEU A 100 17.82 1.27 4.02
N PRO A 101 17.87 0.92 2.72
CA PRO A 101 17.83 -0.43 2.16
C PRO A 101 19.12 -1.23 2.46
N ARG A 102 18.97 -2.47 2.95
CA ARG A 102 20.09 -3.36 3.27
C ARG A 102 20.40 -4.27 2.10
N THR A 103 21.65 -4.31 1.65
CA THR A 103 22.09 -5.31 0.66
C THR A 103 22.21 -6.67 1.34
N VAL A 104 21.48 -7.66 0.85
CA VAL A 104 21.50 -9.05 1.35
C VAL A 104 22.63 -9.84 0.68
N GLY A 105 22.86 -9.62 -0.61
CA GLY A 105 23.91 -10.29 -1.37
C GLY A 105 23.73 -10.18 -2.88
N LEU A 106 24.45 -11.02 -3.61
CA LEU A 106 24.32 -11.18 -5.06
C LEU A 106 23.62 -12.51 -5.36
N HIS A 107 22.75 -12.52 -6.36
CA HIS A 107 22.12 -13.73 -6.84
C HIS A 107 23.17 -14.62 -7.56
N PRO A 108 23.27 -15.92 -7.26
CA PRO A 108 24.31 -16.79 -7.80
C PRO A 108 24.26 -16.88 -9.34
N ASP A 109 23.07 -17.08 -9.91
CA ASP A 109 22.97 -17.30 -11.37
C ASP A 109 23.03 -16.02 -12.22
N SER A 110 22.45 -14.92 -11.71
CA SER A 110 22.31 -13.68 -12.49
C SER A 110 23.31 -12.60 -12.11
N GLY A 111 24.04 -12.75 -11.00
CA GLY A 111 24.90 -11.70 -10.44
C GLY A 111 24.15 -10.44 -9.96
N ALA A 112 22.82 -10.43 -10.05
CA ALA A 112 21.98 -9.29 -9.71
C ALA A 112 21.98 -9.02 -8.19
N ARG A 113 21.89 -7.74 -7.82
CA ARG A 113 21.92 -7.32 -6.41
C ARG A 113 20.57 -7.59 -5.75
N ILE A 114 20.61 -8.26 -4.60
CA ILE A 114 19.45 -8.49 -3.74
C ILE A 114 19.52 -7.52 -2.57
N PHE A 115 18.46 -6.74 -2.37
CA PHE A 115 18.33 -5.85 -1.23
C PHE A 115 16.97 -6.01 -0.54
N ALA A 116 16.96 -5.82 0.78
CA ALA A 116 15.77 -5.81 1.62
C ALA A 116 15.38 -4.37 1.96
N ASN A 117 14.08 -4.08 1.96
CA ASN A 117 13.54 -2.77 2.31
C ASN A 117 12.08 -2.85 2.79
N ILE A 118 11.54 -1.76 3.30
CA ILE A 118 10.14 -1.61 3.72
C ILE A 118 9.42 -0.67 2.76
N GLY A 119 8.25 -1.09 2.29
CA GLY A 119 7.39 -0.28 1.41
C GLY A 119 5.94 -0.24 1.89
N ARG A 120 5.06 0.38 1.10
CA ARG A 120 3.63 0.54 1.40
C ARG A 120 2.91 -0.77 1.74
N PHE A 121 3.37 -1.88 1.17
CA PHE A 121 2.75 -3.20 1.34
C PHE A 121 3.42 -4.05 2.43
N GLY A 122 4.37 -3.49 3.18
CA GLY A 122 5.18 -4.19 4.16
C GLY A 122 6.62 -4.41 3.69
N PRO A 123 7.40 -5.18 4.46
CA PRO A 123 8.78 -5.52 4.13
C PRO A 123 8.86 -6.43 2.89
N PHE A 124 9.89 -6.23 2.09
CA PHE A 124 10.11 -6.95 0.86
C PHE A 124 11.60 -7.07 0.55
N ILE A 125 11.92 -8.06 -0.29
CA ILE A 125 13.21 -8.17 -0.97
C ILE A 125 13.03 -7.83 -2.44
N CYS A 126 14.06 -7.21 -3.02
CA CYS A 126 14.11 -6.84 -4.42
C CYS A 126 15.38 -7.39 -5.04
N LEU A 127 15.21 -8.07 -6.17
CA LEU A 127 16.28 -8.47 -7.06
C LEU A 127 16.38 -7.44 -8.18
N ASP A 128 17.46 -6.67 -8.19
CA ASP A 128 17.73 -5.66 -9.22
C ASP A 128 18.49 -6.28 -10.38
N ARG A 129 17.78 -6.60 -11.47
CA ARG A 129 18.36 -7.14 -12.70
C ARG A 129 18.78 -6.04 -13.68
N GLY A 130 18.81 -4.78 -13.25
CA GLY A 130 19.19 -3.66 -14.10
C GLY A 130 18.20 -3.45 -15.24
N LYS A 131 18.61 -3.76 -16.48
CA LYS A 131 17.80 -3.53 -17.69
C LYS A 131 16.59 -4.47 -17.78
N ASP A 132 16.69 -5.68 -17.21
CA ASP A 132 15.59 -6.66 -17.21
C ASP A 132 14.53 -6.36 -16.14
N GLY A 133 14.69 -5.23 -15.42
CA GLY A 133 13.78 -4.75 -14.41
C GLY A 133 14.08 -5.27 -13.01
N LYS A 134 13.07 -5.19 -12.15
CA LYS A 134 13.17 -5.53 -10.73
C LYS A 134 12.16 -6.59 -10.37
N ASP A 135 12.60 -7.66 -9.70
CA ASP A 135 11.68 -8.63 -9.11
C ASP A 135 11.51 -8.38 -7.62
N TYR A 136 10.28 -8.44 -7.14
CA TYR A 136 9.92 -8.10 -5.76
C TYR A 136 9.23 -9.28 -5.11
N ARG A 137 9.66 -9.62 -3.89
CA ARG A 137 9.03 -10.66 -3.05
C ARG A 137 8.75 -10.09 -1.67
N SER A 138 7.54 -10.31 -1.17
CA SER A 138 7.15 -9.87 0.17
C SER A 138 7.79 -10.77 1.22
N LEU A 139 8.35 -10.16 2.27
CA LEU A 139 8.80 -10.88 3.45
C LEU A 139 7.60 -11.15 4.37
N LYS A 140 7.51 -12.37 4.88
CA LYS A 140 6.43 -12.80 5.76
C LYS A 140 6.90 -12.73 7.20
N ILE A 141 6.59 -11.62 7.86
CA ILE A 141 6.91 -11.44 9.29
C ILE A 141 6.27 -12.55 10.15
N SER A 142 5.11 -13.06 9.74
CA SER A 142 4.45 -14.21 10.38
C SER A 142 5.25 -15.52 10.30
N GLU A 143 6.13 -15.65 9.30
CA GLU A 143 7.04 -16.79 9.14
C GLU A 143 8.42 -16.51 9.77
N GLY A 144 8.57 -15.37 10.46
CA GLY A 144 9.84 -14.95 11.07
C GLY A 144 10.77 -14.15 10.15
N ASP A 145 10.33 -13.78 8.96
CA ASP A 145 11.17 -12.99 8.04
C ASP A 145 11.22 -11.51 8.47
N ASP A 146 12.43 -10.99 8.70
CA ASP A 146 12.66 -9.57 9.01
C ASP A 146 13.61 -8.91 7.99
N PRO A 147 13.29 -7.72 7.45
CA PRO A 147 14.14 -7.03 6.47
C PRO A 147 15.55 -6.68 6.99
N THR A 148 15.72 -6.58 8.29
CA THR A 148 17.00 -6.27 8.94
C THR A 148 17.88 -7.49 9.16
N THR A 149 17.34 -8.71 9.16
CA THR A 149 18.09 -9.95 9.44
C THR A 149 18.08 -10.98 8.31
N VAL A 150 17.18 -10.86 7.33
CA VAL A 150 17.00 -11.84 6.25
C VAL A 150 18.31 -12.28 5.59
N THR A 151 18.44 -13.59 5.35
CA THR A 151 19.63 -14.22 4.77
C THR A 151 19.52 -14.36 3.26
N LEU A 152 20.67 -14.57 2.60
CA LEU A 152 20.71 -14.82 1.16
C LEU A 152 19.99 -16.11 0.77
N SER A 153 20.15 -17.20 1.54
CA SER A 153 19.46 -18.47 1.29
C SER A 153 17.94 -18.30 1.27
N ARG A 154 17.40 -17.63 2.30
CA ARG A 154 15.96 -17.33 2.39
C ARG A 154 15.49 -16.44 1.26
N ALA A 155 16.30 -15.46 0.85
CA ALA A 155 15.96 -14.62 -0.29
C ALA A 155 15.84 -15.43 -1.59
N LEU A 156 16.76 -16.38 -1.83
CA LEU A 156 16.72 -17.25 -3.01
C LEU A 156 15.49 -18.17 -3.01
N GLU A 157 15.13 -18.74 -1.85
CA GLU A 157 13.88 -19.52 -1.70
C GLU A 157 12.65 -18.69 -2.13
N LEU A 158 12.56 -17.44 -1.67
CA LEU A 158 11.45 -16.55 -2.01
C LEU A 158 11.42 -16.16 -3.50
N PHE A 159 12.58 -16.06 -4.16
CA PHE A 159 12.65 -15.81 -5.61
C PHE A 159 12.35 -17.07 -6.44
N ALA A 160 12.65 -18.27 -5.94
CA ALA A 160 12.32 -19.53 -6.58
C ALA A 160 10.81 -19.81 -6.58
N GLN A 161 10.06 -19.29 -5.60
CA GLN A 161 8.61 -19.37 -5.59
C GLN A 161 7.99 -18.62 -6.77
N GLU A 162 6.89 -19.13 -7.33
CA GLU A 162 6.19 -18.43 -8.41
C GLU A 162 5.69 -17.06 -7.95
N LYS A 163 5.79 -16.07 -8.85
CA LYS A 163 5.31 -14.72 -8.57
C LYS A 163 3.79 -14.76 -8.51
N LYS A 164 3.24 -14.72 -7.29
CA LYS A 164 1.81 -14.50 -7.07
C LYS A 164 1.46 -13.11 -7.60
N THR A 165 1.09 -13.05 -8.87
CA THR A 165 0.67 -11.81 -9.51
C THR A 165 -0.55 -11.30 -8.77
N ARG A 166 -0.49 -10.04 -8.29
CA ARG A 166 -1.63 -9.30 -7.74
C ARG A 166 -2.74 -9.01 -8.77
N GLY A 167 -2.68 -9.65 -9.94
CA GLY A 167 -3.80 -9.69 -10.86
C GLY A 167 -4.82 -10.62 -10.24
N ARG A 168 -6.02 -10.08 -9.99
CA ARG A 168 -7.28 -10.82 -9.88
C ARG A 168 -7.11 -12.16 -10.58
N SER A 169 -7.07 -13.26 -9.82
CA SER A 169 -7.09 -14.60 -10.39
C SER A 169 -8.05 -14.55 -11.57
N LYS A 170 -7.58 -14.95 -12.76
CA LYS A 170 -8.42 -14.97 -13.96
C LYS A 170 -9.68 -15.71 -13.52
N ALA A 171 -10.80 -14.97 -13.43
CA ALA A 171 -11.99 -15.52 -12.79
C ALA A 171 -12.27 -16.86 -13.44
N GLU A 172 -12.40 -17.92 -12.65
CA GLU A 172 -12.69 -19.23 -13.20
C GLU A 172 -14.13 -19.23 -13.71
N PRO A 173 -14.40 -19.83 -14.88
CA PRO A 173 -15.76 -19.93 -15.39
C PRO A 173 -16.55 -20.85 -14.46
N LEU A 174 -17.72 -20.38 -13.99
CA LEU A 174 -18.64 -21.19 -13.21
C LEU A 174 -19.21 -22.35 -14.03
N LYS A 175 -19.49 -22.09 -15.32
CA LYS A 175 -20.09 -23.05 -16.24
C LYS A 175 -19.77 -22.67 -17.68
N THR A 176 -19.45 -23.65 -18.52
CA THR A 176 -19.43 -23.46 -19.97
C THR A 176 -20.83 -23.76 -20.51
N ILE A 177 -21.45 -22.77 -21.16
CA ILE A 177 -22.83 -22.86 -21.67
C ILE A 177 -22.84 -23.60 -23.01
N GLY A 178 -21.85 -23.33 -23.87
CA GLY A 178 -21.70 -23.96 -25.19
C GLY A 178 -20.69 -23.23 -26.05
N SER A 179 -20.56 -23.63 -27.32
CA SER A 179 -19.74 -22.95 -28.33
C SER A 179 -20.58 -21.95 -29.11
N HIS A 180 -20.02 -20.77 -29.39
CA HIS A 180 -20.69 -19.75 -30.21
C HIS A 180 -20.78 -20.23 -31.68
N PRO A 181 -21.93 -20.04 -32.37
CA PRO A 181 -22.13 -20.57 -33.72
C PRO A 181 -21.16 -20.00 -34.77
N ASP A 182 -20.79 -18.73 -34.66
CA ASP A 182 -19.93 -18.08 -35.66
C ASP A 182 -18.44 -18.44 -35.59
N ASP A 183 -17.90 -18.69 -34.39
CA ASP A 183 -16.46 -18.87 -34.19
C ASP A 183 -16.07 -20.12 -33.40
N ASN A 184 -17.05 -20.95 -33.03
CA ASN A 184 -16.90 -22.17 -32.24
C ASN A 184 -16.19 -21.98 -30.88
N GLU A 185 -15.98 -20.74 -30.43
CA GLU A 185 -15.32 -20.48 -29.15
C GLU A 185 -16.29 -20.61 -27.96
N PRO A 186 -15.79 -21.03 -26.78
CA PRO A 186 -16.66 -21.32 -25.65
C PRO A 186 -17.23 -20.04 -25.02
N VAL A 187 -18.55 -20.05 -24.89
CA VAL A 187 -19.33 -19.08 -24.12
C VAL A 187 -19.37 -19.54 -22.67
N ASN A 188 -18.77 -18.74 -21.79
CA ASN A 188 -18.56 -19.10 -20.39
C ASN A 188 -19.30 -18.14 -19.45
N LEU A 189 -19.89 -18.70 -18.40
CA LEU A 189 -20.52 -17.97 -17.31
C LEU A 189 -19.50 -17.69 -16.20
N TYR A 190 -19.52 -16.47 -15.65
CA TYR A 190 -18.63 -16.04 -14.58
C TYR A 190 -19.41 -15.33 -13.47
N HIS A 191 -18.83 -15.33 -12.26
CA HIS A 191 -19.29 -14.52 -11.14
C HIS A 191 -18.49 -13.21 -11.05
N GLY A 192 -19.19 -12.08 -10.94
CA GLY A 192 -18.60 -10.75 -10.80
C GLY A 192 -19.16 -9.97 -9.62
N PRO A 193 -18.53 -8.84 -9.25
CA PRO A 193 -19.01 -7.97 -8.16
C PRO A 193 -20.40 -7.37 -8.40
N TYR A 194 -20.85 -7.34 -9.66
CA TYR A 194 -22.16 -6.80 -10.07
C TYR A 194 -23.18 -7.90 -10.42
N GLY A 195 -22.85 -9.16 -10.13
CA GLY A 195 -23.68 -10.33 -10.47
C GLY A 195 -23.05 -11.23 -11.53
N HIS A 196 -23.84 -12.21 -11.98
CA HIS A 196 -23.45 -13.19 -12.98
C HIS A 196 -23.36 -12.56 -14.37
N TYR A 197 -22.36 -12.97 -15.15
CA TYR A 197 -22.20 -12.49 -16.51
C TYR A 197 -21.69 -13.61 -17.42
N VAL A 198 -22.20 -13.62 -18.65
CA VAL A 198 -21.68 -14.44 -19.74
C VAL A 198 -20.55 -13.69 -20.42
N LYS A 199 -19.52 -14.40 -20.81
CA LYS A 199 -18.39 -13.86 -21.56
C LYS A 199 -18.04 -14.76 -22.73
N HIS A 200 -17.82 -14.11 -23.86
CA HIS A 200 -17.28 -14.67 -25.08
C HIS A 200 -16.15 -13.74 -25.57
N LYS A 201 -14.94 -14.28 -25.73
CA LYS A 201 -13.72 -13.49 -26.03
C LYS A 201 -13.53 -12.28 -25.10
N LYS A 202 -13.78 -11.08 -25.64
CA LYS A 202 -13.64 -9.77 -24.98
C LYS A 202 -14.99 -9.15 -24.60
N THR A 203 -16.10 -9.75 -25.05
CA THR A 203 -17.46 -9.27 -24.82
C THR A 203 -18.02 -9.90 -23.56
N ASN A 204 -18.57 -9.06 -22.68
CA ASN A 204 -19.22 -9.51 -21.44
C ASN A 204 -20.66 -9.01 -21.45
N ALA A 205 -21.60 -9.89 -21.12
CA ALA A 205 -23.01 -9.59 -20.98
C ALA A 205 -23.52 -9.99 -19.60
N SER A 206 -24.21 -9.07 -18.92
CA SER A 206 -24.80 -9.35 -17.62
C SER A 206 -25.97 -10.30 -17.78
N VAL A 207 -26.04 -11.32 -16.94
CA VAL A 207 -27.24 -12.17 -16.82
C VAL A 207 -28.28 -11.42 -15.98
N PRO A 208 -29.54 -11.32 -16.42
CA PRO A 208 -30.62 -10.77 -15.60
C PRO A 208 -30.76 -11.54 -14.28
N LYS A 209 -31.15 -10.85 -13.20
CA LYS A 209 -31.24 -11.45 -11.86
C LYS A 209 -32.36 -12.48 -11.74
N ASP A 210 -33.34 -12.40 -12.62
CA ASP A 210 -34.55 -13.24 -12.62
C ASP A 210 -34.35 -14.58 -13.36
N VAL A 211 -33.16 -14.81 -13.92
CA VAL A 211 -32.85 -16.02 -14.70
C VAL A 211 -32.03 -16.99 -13.87
N ASP A 212 -32.45 -18.26 -13.87
CA ASP A 212 -31.76 -19.34 -13.19
C ASP A 212 -30.40 -19.64 -13.83
N ILE A 213 -29.36 -19.49 -13.03
CA ILE A 213 -27.96 -19.61 -13.44
C ILE A 213 -27.62 -21.03 -13.94
N ASN A 214 -28.31 -22.04 -13.39
CA ASN A 214 -28.08 -23.44 -13.74
C ASN A 214 -28.68 -23.83 -15.09
N ASN A 215 -29.69 -23.10 -15.58
CA ASN A 215 -30.45 -23.45 -16.78
C ASN A 215 -30.43 -22.32 -17.82
N ILE A 216 -29.26 -21.77 -18.09
CA ILE A 216 -29.08 -20.79 -19.17
C ILE A 216 -28.90 -21.54 -20.49
N ALA A 217 -29.78 -21.26 -21.46
CA ALA A 217 -29.66 -21.79 -22.81
C ALA A 217 -28.64 -20.97 -23.63
N LEU A 218 -27.98 -21.62 -24.59
CA LEU A 218 -27.01 -20.96 -25.48
C LEU A 218 -27.65 -19.79 -26.26
N ALA A 219 -28.88 -19.96 -26.75
CA ALA A 219 -29.60 -18.91 -27.49
C ALA A 219 -29.79 -17.62 -26.66
N GLN A 220 -30.17 -17.74 -25.39
CA GLN A 220 -30.34 -16.59 -24.48
C GLN A 220 -28.99 -15.91 -24.19
N ALA A 221 -27.93 -16.71 -24.02
CA ALA A 221 -26.59 -16.19 -23.81
C ALA A 221 -26.07 -15.39 -25.02
N LEU A 222 -26.37 -15.84 -26.24
CA LEU A 222 -26.04 -15.13 -27.48
C LEU A 222 -26.81 -13.81 -27.60
N GLU A 223 -28.11 -13.81 -27.29
CA GLU A 223 -28.94 -12.58 -27.29
C GLU A 223 -28.34 -11.50 -26.38
N TRP A 224 -27.93 -11.87 -25.16
CA TRP A 224 -27.30 -10.91 -24.24
C TRP A 224 -25.93 -10.42 -24.71
N LEU A 225 -25.16 -11.29 -25.38
CA LEU A 225 -23.85 -10.93 -25.94
C LEU A 225 -24.01 -9.97 -27.14
N GLU A 226 -24.93 -10.24 -28.05
CA GLU A 226 -25.22 -9.40 -29.22
C GLU A 226 -25.70 -8.00 -28.80
N GLY A 227 -26.58 -7.92 -27.79
CA GLY A 227 -27.03 -6.64 -27.21
C GLY A 227 -25.89 -5.77 -26.64
N ARG A 228 -24.72 -6.36 -26.37
CA ARG A 228 -23.51 -5.67 -25.89
C ARG A 228 -22.51 -5.32 -27.00
N VAL A 229 -22.54 -6.01 -28.14
CA VAL A 229 -21.64 -5.71 -29.28
C VAL A 229 -21.94 -4.33 -29.88
N GLY A 230 -23.20 -3.85 -29.79
CA GLY A 230 -23.62 -2.54 -30.30
C GLY A 230 -23.60 -1.37 -29.30
N THR A 231 -23.56 -1.63 -28.00
CA THR A 231 -23.66 -0.58 -26.97
C THR A 231 -22.28 -0.11 -26.51
N LYS A 232 -21.67 0.78 -27.30
CA LYS A 232 -20.52 1.59 -26.83
C LYS A 232 -20.96 2.34 -25.57
N THR A 233 -20.48 1.91 -24.41
CA THR A 233 -20.54 2.69 -23.17
C THR A 233 -20.12 4.12 -23.48
N ARG A 234 -21.04 5.08 -23.36
CA ARG A 234 -20.72 6.51 -23.45
C ARG A 234 -19.64 6.78 -22.42
N LYS A 235 -18.41 7.03 -22.86
CA LYS A 235 -17.33 7.49 -21.99
C LYS A 235 -17.85 8.74 -21.27
N ARG A 236 -18.06 8.67 -19.95
CA ARG A 236 -18.20 9.87 -19.13
C ARG A 236 -16.93 10.69 -19.37
N LEU A 237 -17.06 11.81 -20.08
CA LEU A 237 -15.99 12.79 -20.22
C LEU A 237 -15.61 13.20 -18.80
N LYS A 238 -14.33 13.01 -18.44
CA LYS A 238 -13.78 13.51 -17.19
C LYS A 238 -13.96 15.03 -17.19
N ALA A 239 -14.68 15.56 -16.19
CA ALA A 239 -14.73 16.99 -15.96
C ALA A 239 -13.30 17.52 -15.77
N LYS A 240 -12.96 18.61 -16.47
CA LYS A 240 -11.67 19.28 -16.30
C LYS A 240 -11.54 19.75 -14.84
N PRO A 241 -10.35 19.65 -14.22
CA PRO A 241 -10.14 20.23 -12.90
C PRO A 241 -10.31 21.75 -12.97
N PHE A 242 -11.07 22.30 -12.02
CA PHE A 242 -11.29 23.72 -11.86
C PHE A 242 -9.97 24.35 -11.39
N ASP A 243 -9.32 25.12 -12.26
CA ASP A 243 -8.08 25.80 -11.96
C ASP A 243 -8.36 26.90 -10.92
N LYS A 244 -7.92 26.70 -9.68
CA LYS A 244 -7.97 27.74 -8.64
C LYS A 244 -6.94 28.79 -9.00
N LEU A 245 -7.38 29.84 -9.69
CA LEU A 245 -6.65 31.10 -9.80
C LEU A 245 -6.19 31.55 -8.40
N ARG A 246 -4.87 31.60 -8.22
CA ARG A 246 -4.20 32.29 -7.11
C ARG A 246 -4.65 33.74 -7.13
N ALA A 247 -5.42 34.16 -6.13
CA ALA A 247 -5.52 35.58 -5.78
C ALA A 247 -4.18 35.99 -5.13
N ARG A 248 -3.40 36.78 -5.87
CA ARG A 248 -2.41 37.69 -5.28
C ARG A 248 -3.17 38.94 -4.84
N SER A 249 -3.12 39.25 -3.56
CA SER A 249 -3.26 40.61 -3.01
C SER A 249 -2.42 40.65 -1.75
#